data_AF-A0A382ZW15-F1
#
_entry.id   AF-A0A382ZW15-F1
#
_cell.length_a   1.000
_cell.length_b   1.000
_cell.length_c   1.000
_cell.angle_alpha   90.00
_cell.angle_beta   90.00
_cell.angle_gamma   90.00
#
_symmetry.space_group_name_H-M   'P 1'
#
loop_
_entity.id
_entity.type
_entity.pdbx_description
1 polymer ?
#
loop_
_entity_poly.entity_id
_entity_poly.type
_entity_poly.pdbx_seq_one_letter_code
_entity_poly.pdbx_strand_id
1 'polypeptide(L)'
;MLIIDIADEIYRELGSPTDLSLPAVTYWVRANVGALNNRISTSFYVDETTLEIKQYEKNDSTTEVIGIDEAAILKKMYMVHYYDGQLRKNLTTIGTDTVISVTDDGSSVTKVNR
;
A
#
# COMPACT_ATOMS: atom_id res chain seq x y z
N MET A 1 -17.24 6.09 -1.23
CA MET A 1 -16.03 6.85 -1.62
C MET A 1 -15.52 6.31 -2.95
N LEU A 2 -15.05 7.15 -3.89
CA LEU A 2 -14.51 6.63 -5.16
C LEU A 2 -13.12 6.05 -4.92
N ILE A 3 -12.72 5.04 -5.70
CA ILE A 3 -11.40 4.40 -5.56
C ILE A 3 -10.26 5.42 -5.67
N ILE A 4 -10.39 6.38 -6.59
CA ILE A 4 -9.36 7.39 -6.82
C ILE A 4 -9.14 8.26 -5.58
N ASP A 5 -10.20 8.54 -4.82
CA ASP A 5 -10.12 9.29 -3.56
C ASP A 5 -9.35 8.47 -2.51
N ILE A 6 -9.64 7.16 -2.40
CA ILE A 6 -8.91 6.25 -1.51
C ILE A 6 -7.42 6.25 -1.87
N ALA A 7 -7.11 6.17 -3.17
CA ALA A 7 -5.75 6.13 -3.65
C ALA A 7 -5.00 7.45 -3.39
N ASP A 8 -5.66 8.60 -3.56
CA ASP A 8 -5.06 9.92 -3.32
C ASP A 8 -4.81 10.12 -1.82
N GLU A 9 -5.75 9.72 -0.96
CA GLU A 9 -5.55 9.74 0.48
C GLU A 9 -4.35 8.87 0.89
N ILE A 10 -4.24 7.64 0.39
CA ILE A 10 -3.08 6.77 0.64
C ILE A 10 -1.79 7.46 0.20
N TYR A 11 -1.77 8.01 -1.02
CA TYR A 11 -0.59 8.64 -1.58
C TYR A 11 -0.12 9.83 -0.71
N ARG A 12 -1.05 10.66 -0.26
CA ARG A 12 -0.75 11.81 0.61
C ARG A 12 -0.36 11.38 2.03
N GLU A 13 -1.04 10.39 2.60
CA GLU A 13 -0.73 9.85 3.93
C GLU A 13 0.67 9.23 3.98
N LEU A 14 1.17 8.69 2.87
CA LEU A 14 2.55 8.20 2.73
C LEU A 14 3.59 9.32 2.51
N GLY A 15 3.17 10.58 2.49
CA GLY A 15 4.05 11.73 2.27
C GLY A 15 4.36 12.00 0.80
N SER A 16 3.47 11.59 -0.12
CA SER A 16 3.62 11.81 -1.57
C SER A 16 4.96 11.32 -2.13
N PRO A 17 5.30 10.04 -1.95
CA PRO A 17 6.61 9.53 -2.34
C PRO A 17 6.79 9.55 -3.86
N THR A 18 8.03 9.79 -4.31
CA THR A 18 8.37 9.91 -5.74
C THR A 18 8.43 8.57 -6.47
N ASP A 19 8.57 7.48 -5.73
CA ASP A 19 8.66 6.12 -6.27
C ASP A 19 7.29 5.43 -6.42
N LEU A 20 6.21 6.12 -6.06
CA LEU A 20 4.85 5.60 -6.12
C LEU A 20 3.98 6.48 -7.00
N SER A 21 3.14 5.87 -7.84
CA SER A 21 2.18 6.58 -8.68
C SER A 21 0.74 6.30 -8.26
N LEU A 22 -0.12 7.31 -8.38
CA LEU A 22 -1.55 7.20 -8.05
C LEU A 22 -2.25 6.05 -8.83
N PRO A 23 -1.96 5.81 -10.14
CA PRO A 23 -2.51 4.66 -10.84
C PRO A 23 -2.07 3.31 -10.25
N ALA A 24 -0.84 3.20 -9.75
CA ALA A 24 -0.35 1.96 -9.11
C ALA A 24 -1.09 1.68 -7.79
N VAL A 25 -1.33 2.71 -6.97
CA VAL A 25 -2.15 2.60 -5.75
C VAL A 25 -3.58 2.20 -6.09
N THR A 26 -4.18 2.88 -7.08
CA THR A 26 -5.54 2.60 -7.57
C THR A 26 -5.70 1.14 -8.02
N TYR A 27 -4.73 0.64 -8.78
CA TYR A 27 -4.72 -0.76 -9.21
C TYR A 27 -4.63 -1.72 -8.02
N TRP A 28 -3.72 -1.45 -7.07
CA TRP A 28 -3.57 -2.29 -5.88
C TRP A 28 -4.85 -2.35 -5.06
N VAL A 29 -5.52 -1.20 -4.86
CA VAL A 29 -6.79 -1.09 -4.14
C VAL A 29 -7.83 -2.01 -4.77
N ARG A 30 -7.99 -2.00 -6.10
CA ARG A 30 -8.91 -2.88 -6.84
C ARG A 30 -8.55 -4.36 -6.68
N ALA A 31 -7.26 -4.69 -6.83
CA ALA A 31 -6.80 -6.08 -6.78
C ALA A 31 -6.95 -6.72 -5.39
N ASN A 32 -7.02 -5.91 -4.32
CA ASN A 32 -7.06 -6.39 -2.94
C ASN A 32 -8.45 -6.32 -2.27
N VAL A 33 -9.51 -6.02 -3.03
CA VAL A 33 -10.89 -6.02 -2.52
C VAL A 33 -11.30 -7.38 -1.95
N GLY A 34 -10.90 -8.49 -2.57
CA GLY A 34 -11.16 -9.82 -2.03
C GLY A 34 -10.46 -10.07 -0.69
N ALA A 35 -9.28 -9.49 -0.50
CA ALA A 35 -8.53 -9.59 0.76
C ALA A 35 -9.19 -8.75 1.87
N LEU A 36 -9.83 -7.63 1.52
CA LEU A 36 -10.67 -6.85 2.43
C LEU A 36 -11.88 -7.68 2.87
N ASN A 37 -12.61 -8.26 1.91
CA ASN A 37 -13.78 -9.10 2.18
C ASN A 37 -13.50 -10.20 3.20
N ASN A 38 -12.37 -10.88 3.05
CA ASN A 38 -11.96 -11.95 3.98
C ASN A 38 -11.69 -11.44 5.41
N ARG A 39 -11.31 -10.17 5.59
CA ARG A 39 -10.98 -9.59 6.90
C ARG A 39 -12.22 -9.09 7.64
N ILE A 40 -13.18 -8.51 6.92
CA ILE A 40 -14.37 -7.88 7.51
C ILE A 40 -15.67 -8.64 7.23
N SER A 41 -15.58 -9.83 6.62
CA SER A 41 -16.74 -10.68 6.29
C SER A 41 -17.79 -9.97 5.42
N THR A 42 -17.32 -9.23 4.43
CA THR A 42 -18.14 -8.51 3.44
C THR A 42 -18.04 -9.14 2.05
N SER A 43 -18.82 -8.62 1.10
CA SER A 43 -18.86 -9.11 -0.29
C SER A 43 -18.77 -7.95 -1.29
N PHE A 44 -17.73 -7.13 -1.16
CA PHE A 44 -17.41 -6.10 -2.14
C PHE A 44 -16.89 -6.71 -3.44
N TYR A 45 -17.18 -6.07 -4.56
CA TYR A 45 -16.66 -6.43 -5.89
C TYR A 45 -16.26 -5.16 -6.65
N VAL A 46 -15.44 -5.34 -7.68
CA VAL A 46 -15.09 -4.26 -8.61
C VAL A 46 -16.03 -4.35 -9.80
N ASP A 47 -16.73 -3.26 -10.08
CA ASP A 47 -17.60 -3.15 -11.25
C ASP A 47 -16.75 -3.01 -12.52
N GLU A 48 -16.97 -3.87 -13.53
CA GLU A 48 -16.11 -3.92 -14.72
C GLU A 48 -16.22 -2.68 -15.63
N THR A 49 -17.32 -1.93 -15.53
CA THR A 49 -17.57 -0.75 -16.39
C THR A 49 -17.04 0.52 -15.74
N THR A 50 -17.34 0.69 -14.46
CA THR A 50 -16.97 1.91 -13.69
C THR A 50 -15.62 1.76 -12.99
N LEU A 51 -15.14 0.53 -12.81
CA LEU A 51 -13.95 0.19 -12.04
C LEU A 51 -14.00 0.70 -10.59
N GLU A 52 -15.21 0.84 -10.03
CA GLU A 52 -15.46 1.26 -8.65
C GLU A 52 -15.75 0.05 -7.74
N ILE A 53 -15.52 0.22 -6.44
CA ILE A 53 -15.83 -0.81 -5.43
C ILE A 53 -17.28 -0.68 -5.01
N LYS A 54 -18.03 -1.77 -5.21
CA LYS A 54 -19.46 -1.85 -4.97
C LYS A 54 -19.79 -3.06 -4.09
N GLN A 55 -20.90 -3.00 -3.37
CA GLN A 55 -21.44 -4.10 -2.59
C GLN A 55 -22.88 -4.38 -2.99
N TYR A 56 -23.24 -5.67 -3.07
CA TYR A 56 -24.64 -6.08 -3.12
C TYR A 56 -25.21 -6.06 -1.71
N GLU A 57 -26.24 -5.25 -1.48
CA GLU A 57 -26.97 -5.29 -0.23
C GLU A 57 -27.84 -6.55 -0.16
N LYS A 58 -27.90 -7.19 1.01
CA LYS A 58 -28.48 -8.54 1.17
C LYS A 58 -29.99 -8.62 0.92
N ASN A 59 -30.67 -7.47 0.78
CA ASN A 59 -32.13 -7.38 0.73
C ASN A 59 -32.69 -6.38 -0.30
N ASP A 60 -31.86 -5.67 -1.06
CA ASP A 60 -32.37 -4.68 -2.02
C ASP A 60 -31.43 -4.56 -3.24
N SER A 61 -31.99 -4.13 -4.37
CA SER A 61 -31.26 -3.96 -5.64
C SER A 61 -30.34 -2.72 -5.62
N THR A 62 -30.11 -2.15 -4.44
CA THR A 62 -29.23 -1.03 -4.19
C THR A 62 -27.78 -1.50 -4.20
N THR A 63 -27.01 -0.90 -5.09
CA THR A 63 -25.57 -1.09 -5.10
C THR A 63 -24.93 0.00 -4.26
N GLU A 64 -24.43 -0.37 -3.08
CA GLU A 64 -23.74 0.58 -2.22
C GLU A 64 -22.27 0.70 -2.63
N VAL A 65 -21.75 1.92 -2.55
CA VAL A 65 -20.33 2.21 -2.74
C VAL A 65 -19.62 1.97 -1.41
N ILE A 66 -18.36 1.53 -1.45
CA ILE A 66 -17.54 1.34 -0.26
C ILE A 66 -17.62 2.55 0.70
N GLY A 67 -17.87 2.24 1.98
CA GLY A 67 -17.94 3.21 3.08
C GLY A 67 -16.57 3.70 3.51
N ILE A 68 -16.57 4.69 4.42
CA ILE A 68 -15.35 5.30 4.95
C ILE A 68 -14.60 4.31 5.86
N ASP A 69 -15.34 3.51 6.64
CA ASP A 69 -14.76 2.57 7.60
C ASP A 69 -14.04 1.42 6.88
N GLU A 70 -14.66 0.83 5.87
CA GLU A 70 -14.06 -0.22 5.06
C GLU A 70 -12.88 0.31 4.23
N ALA A 71 -13.01 1.54 3.71
CA ALA A 71 -11.91 2.20 3.04
C ALA A 71 -10.73 2.45 3.99
N ALA A 72 -10.95 2.86 5.24
CA ALA A 72 -9.89 3.07 6.22
C ALA A 72 -9.09 1.77 6.47
N ILE A 73 -9.76 0.61 6.50
CA ILE A 73 -9.09 -0.69 6.62
C ILE A 73 -8.24 -0.97 5.37
N LEU A 74 -8.78 -0.71 4.18
CA LEU A 74 -8.06 -0.89 2.92
C LEU A 74 -6.82 0.01 2.83
N LYS A 75 -6.91 1.27 3.31
CA LYS A 75 -5.76 2.18 3.44
C LYS A 75 -4.68 1.60 4.34
N LYS A 76 -5.05 1.06 5.51
CA LYS A 76 -4.08 0.41 6.42
C LYS A 76 -3.46 -0.84 5.80
N MET A 77 -4.23 -1.64 5.06
CA MET A 77 -3.68 -2.79 4.32
C MET A 77 -2.61 -2.35 3.31
N TYR A 78 -2.84 -1.24 2.59
CA TYR A 78 -1.86 -0.69 1.65
C TYR A 78 -0.59 -0.20 2.38
N MET A 79 -0.75 0.52 3.49
CA MET A 79 0.41 1.00 4.28
C MET A 79 1.33 -0.14 4.70
N VAL A 80 0.76 -1.24 5.19
CA VAL A 80 1.55 -2.43 5.57
C VAL A 80 2.29 -3.00 4.35
N HIS A 81 1.59 -3.16 3.22
CA HIS A 81 2.22 -3.63 1.97
C HIS A 81 3.36 -2.73 1.49
N TYR A 82 3.16 -1.40 1.53
CA TYR A 82 4.16 -0.42 1.12
C TYR A 82 5.42 -0.50 1.99
N TYR A 83 5.27 -0.48 3.32
CA TYR A 83 6.42 -0.53 4.22
C TYR A 83 7.12 -1.88 4.20
N ASP A 84 6.39 -2.99 4.03
CA ASP A 84 6.99 -4.31 3.82
C ASP A 84 7.86 -4.35 2.54
N GLY A 85 7.41 -3.68 1.47
CA GLY A 85 8.22 -3.46 0.27
C GLY A 85 9.49 -2.65 0.53
N GLN A 86 9.38 -1.53 1.27
CA GLN A 86 10.54 -0.69 1.61
C GLN A 86 11.52 -1.41 2.54
N LEU A 87 11.03 -2.20 3.49
CA LEU A 87 11.87 -3.03 4.35
C LEU A 87 12.68 -4.06 3.55
N ARG A 88 12.04 -4.76 2.61
CA ARG A 88 12.74 -5.70 1.71
C ARG A 88 13.80 -5.01 0.85
N LYS A 89 13.47 -3.83 0.31
CA LYS A 89 14.41 -3.01 -0.47
C LYS A 89 15.64 -2.64 0.36
N ASN A 90 15.43 -2.08 1.56
CA ASN A 90 16.51 -1.69 2.47
C ASN A 90 17.36 -2.90 2.90
N LEU A 91 16.73 -4.04 3.19
CA LEU A 91 17.45 -5.26 3.57
C LEU A 91 18.34 -5.77 2.43
N THR A 92 17.86 -5.70 1.19
CA THR A 92 18.64 -6.11 0.02
C THR A 92 19.83 -5.17 -0.18
N THR A 93 19.64 -3.86 -0.01
CA THR A 93 20.71 -2.86 -0.09
C THR A 93 21.82 -3.13 0.93
N ILE A 94 21.48 -3.46 2.18
CA ILE A 94 22.46 -3.82 3.22
C ILE A 94 23.31 -5.02 2.81
N GLY A 95 22.71 -6.03 2.16
CA GLY A 95 23.45 -7.20 1.69
C GLY A 95 24.41 -6.92 0.52
N THR A 96 24.17 -5.86 -0.24
CA THR A 96 24.99 -5.45 -1.40
C THR A 96 25.96 -4.31 -1.11
N ASP A 97 25.79 -3.61 0.01
CA ASP A 97 26.65 -2.48 0.37
C ASP A 97 28.01 -3.01 0.87
N THR A 98 29.03 -2.87 0.03
CA THR A 98 30.36 -3.45 0.23
C THR A 98 31.31 -2.53 1.02
N VAL A 99 30.90 -1.30 1.35
CA VAL A 99 31.75 -0.34 2.05
C VAL A 99 31.64 -0.52 3.56
N ILE A 100 32.47 -1.43 4.07
CA ILE A 100 32.56 -1.80 5.50
C ILE A 100 33.56 -0.92 6.25
N SER A 101 34.55 -0.36 5.54
CA SER A 101 35.51 0.60 6.09
C SER A 101 36.16 1.42 4.98
N VAL A 102 36.36 2.71 5.23
CA VAL A 102 37.22 3.57 4.41
C VAL A 102 38.37 4.03 5.30
N THR A 103 39.59 3.84 4.81
CA THR A 103 40.81 4.33 5.47
C THR A 103 41.49 5.28 4.49
N ASP A 104 41.66 6.52 4.90
CA ASP A 104 42.42 7.52 4.13
C ASP A 104 43.30 8.33 5.08
N ASP A 105 44.57 8.45 4.70
CA ASP A 105 45.65 9.21 5.35
C ASP A 105 45.57 9.35 6.90
N GLY A 106 45.44 8.22 7.60
CA GLY A 106 45.49 8.14 9.08
C GLY A 106 44.14 8.22 9.80
N SER A 107 43.02 8.38 9.09
CA SER A 107 41.67 8.31 9.66
C SER A 107 40.95 7.06 9.15
N SER A 108 40.39 6.27 10.07
CA SER A 108 39.56 5.10 9.75
C SER A 108 38.13 5.29 10.27
N VAL A 109 37.17 4.95 9.42
CA VAL A 109 35.76 4.85 9.82
C VAL A 109 35.35 3.39 9.66
N THR A 110 35.11 2.72 10.77
CA THR A 110 34.60 1.34 10.81
C THR A 110 33.23 1.36 11.45
N LYS A 111 32.21 0.94 10.71
CA LYS A 111 30.86 0.78 11.28
C LYS A 111 30.70 -0.68 11.72
N VAL A 112 30.83 -0.93 13.02
CA VAL A 112 30.61 -2.26 13.62
C VAL A 112 29.12 -2.45 13.88
N ASN A 113 28.56 -3.51 13.30
CA ASN A 113 27.22 -4.00 13.63
C ASN A 113 27.40 -5.15 14.62
N ARG A 114 26.77 -5.07 15.80
CA ARG A 114 26.77 -6.14 16.79
C ARG A 114 25.36 -6.63 17.00
#